data_AF-A0A150PTP2-F1
#
_entry.id   AF-A0A150PTP2-F1
#
_cell.length_a   1.000
_cell.length_b   1.000
_cell.length_c   1.000
_cell.angle_alpha   90.00
_cell.angle_beta   90.00
_cell.angle_gamma   90.00
#
_symmetry.space_group_name_H-M   'P 1'
#
loop_
_entity.id
_entity.type
_entity.pdbx_description
1 polymer ?
#
loop_
_entity_poly.entity_id
_entity_poly.type
_entity_poly.pdbx_seq_one_letter_code
_entity_poly.pdbx_strand_id
1 'polypeptide(L)'
;MEPKIRRMINKYSAVAAVTSFVTQPIPGADELIVVPIHYHLSVSMARHQGASLLAVPWIQVSKIIWGGAGVRLFANFTLGLVPVAGLFSNAITAVALTELLARYLDDALRTPASPRAVSLKTIKDAVEGPLRAWRAPRRWPGIRRVLRR
;
A
#
# COMPACT_ATOMS: atom_id res chain seq x y z
N MET A 1 -10.60 3.23 14.03
CA MET A 1 -10.29 1.85 13.59
C MET A 1 -10.17 0.93 14.80
N GLU A 2 -10.91 -0.17 14.80
CA GLU A 2 -10.91 -1.14 15.90
C GLU A 2 -9.56 -1.91 15.98
N PRO A 3 -9.05 -2.27 17.18
CA PRO A 3 -7.76 -2.95 17.34
C PRO A 3 -7.62 -4.25 16.52
N LYS A 4 -8.71 -5.00 16.34
CA LYS A 4 -8.75 -6.23 15.54
C LYS A 4 -8.49 -5.94 14.06
N ILE A 5 -9.13 -4.92 13.49
CA ILE A 5 -8.93 -4.49 12.10
C ILE A 5 -7.48 -4.02 11.92
N ARG A 6 -6.91 -3.32 12.91
CA ARG A 6 -5.51 -2.86 12.86
C ARG A 6 -4.51 -4.00 12.81
N ARG A 7 -4.71 -5.05 13.62
CA ARG A 7 -3.87 -6.26 13.55
C ARG A 7 -3.99 -6.95 12.19
N MET A 8 -5.19 -7.00 11.63
CA MET A 8 -5.42 -7.55 10.29
C MET A 8 -4.66 -6.74 9.23
N ILE A 9 -4.81 -5.42 9.19
CA ILE A 9 -4.05 -4.57 8.25
C ILE A 9 -2.56 -4.82 8.39
N ASN A 10 -2.01 -4.79 9.60
CA ASN A 10 -0.58 -5.02 9.83
C ASN A 10 -0.12 -6.38 9.26
N LYS A 11 -0.93 -7.44 9.42
CA LYS A 11 -0.65 -8.76 8.86
C LYS A 11 -0.65 -8.75 7.34
N TYR A 12 -1.66 -8.15 6.70
CA TYR A 12 -1.72 -8.06 5.24
C TYR A 12 -0.64 -7.14 4.66
N SER A 13 -0.30 -6.05 5.35
CA SER A 13 0.83 -5.19 4.99
C SER A 13 2.15 -5.96 5.05
N ALA A 14 2.36 -6.79 6.07
CA ALA A 14 3.54 -7.63 6.17
C ALA A 14 3.60 -8.67 5.04
N VAL A 15 2.48 -9.35 4.77
CA VAL A 15 2.39 -10.32 3.65
C VAL A 15 2.65 -9.63 2.32
N ALA A 16 2.00 -8.49 2.05
CA ALA A 16 2.19 -7.75 0.80
C ALA A 16 3.64 -7.26 0.64
N ALA A 17 4.28 -6.80 1.72
CA ALA A 17 5.68 -6.39 1.71
C ALA A 17 6.62 -7.57 1.42
N VAL A 18 6.44 -8.71 2.09
CA VAL A 18 7.26 -9.92 1.88
C VAL A 18 7.07 -10.47 0.48
N THR A 19 5.83 -10.62 0.03
CA THR A 19 5.52 -11.06 -1.34
C THR A 19 6.22 -10.14 -2.34
N SER A 20 6.03 -8.83 -2.20
CA SER A 20 6.64 -7.84 -3.08
C SER A 20 8.17 -7.87 -3.10
N PHE A 21 8.81 -8.22 -1.98
CA PHE A 21 10.25 -8.36 -1.89
C PHE A 21 10.74 -9.62 -2.63
N VAL A 22 10.01 -10.73 -2.48
CA VAL A 22 10.40 -12.03 -3.08
C VAL A 22 10.17 -12.04 -4.59
N THR A 23 9.08 -11.43 -5.07
CA THR A 23 8.70 -11.51 -6.49
C THR A 23 9.32 -10.42 -7.38
N GLN A 24 10.01 -9.45 -6.80
CA GLN A 24 10.63 -8.34 -7.53
C GLN A 24 11.64 -8.72 -8.63
N PRO A 25 12.38 -9.86 -8.59
CA PRO A 25 13.29 -10.20 -9.68
C PRO A 25 12.59 -10.29 -11.05
N ILE A 26 11.27 -10.46 -11.06
CA ILE A 26 10.44 -10.52 -12.26
C ILE A 26 9.48 -9.31 -12.26
N PRO A 27 9.72 -8.29 -13.08
CA PRO A 27 8.80 -7.17 -13.23
C PRO A 27 7.40 -7.67 -13.60
N GLY A 28 6.36 -7.23 -12.88
CA GLY A 28 4.98 -7.66 -13.16
C GLY A 28 4.52 -8.88 -12.34
N ALA A 29 5.44 -9.65 -11.75
CA ALA A 29 5.10 -10.85 -10.99
C ALA A 29 4.56 -10.52 -9.59
N ASP A 30 5.04 -9.45 -8.97
CA ASP A 30 4.54 -8.99 -7.68
C ASP A 30 3.09 -8.52 -7.77
N GLU A 31 2.70 -7.84 -8.85
CA GLU A 31 1.33 -7.37 -9.05
C GLU A 31 0.34 -8.54 -9.16
N LEU A 32 0.71 -9.63 -9.83
CA LEU A 32 -0.15 -10.82 -9.96
C LEU A 32 -0.48 -11.49 -8.62
N ILE A 33 0.40 -11.38 -7.62
CA ILE A 33 0.16 -11.93 -6.28
C ILE A 33 -0.46 -10.87 -5.35
N VAL A 34 -0.03 -9.62 -5.47
CA VAL A 34 -0.49 -8.53 -4.62
C VAL A 34 -1.97 -8.19 -4.88
N VAL A 35 -2.43 -8.24 -6.13
CA VAL A 35 -3.83 -7.99 -6.51
C VAL A 35 -4.80 -8.94 -5.76
N PRO A 36 -4.66 -10.28 -5.83
CA PRO A 36 -5.55 -11.19 -5.09
C PRO A 36 -5.43 -11.03 -3.57
N ILE A 37 -4.25 -10.70 -3.04
CA ILE A 37 -4.09 -10.39 -1.60
C ILE A 37 -4.95 -9.18 -1.20
N HIS A 38 -4.99 -8.11 -2.01
CA HIS A 38 -5.79 -6.92 -1.72
C HIS A 38 -7.30 -7.18 -1.85
N TYR A 39 -7.74 -7.99 -2.82
CA TYR A 39 -9.13 -8.44 -2.88
C TYR A 39 -9.49 -9.29 -1.65
N HIS A 40 -8.62 -10.20 -1.24
CA HIS A 40 -8.83 -11.02 -0.05
C HIS A 40 -8.90 -10.19 1.23
N LEU A 41 -8.03 -9.18 1.39
CA LEU A 41 -8.12 -8.19 2.47
C LEU A 41 -9.48 -7.48 2.46
N SER A 42 -9.97 -7.08 1.28
CA SER A 42 -11.24 -6.37 1.13
C SER A 42 -12.43 -7.21 1.61
N VAL A 43 -12.48 -8.47 1.17
CA VAL A 43 -13.49 -9.45 1.61
C VAL A 43 -13.39 -9.68 3.12
N SER A 44 -12.16 -9.85 3.63
CA SER A 44 -11.90 -10.08 5.06
C SER A 44 -12.38 -8.90 5.92
N MET A 45 -12.15 -7.65 5.47
CA MET A 45 -12.65 -6.45 6.15
C MET A 45 -14.17 -6.36 6.15
N ALA A 46 -14.82 -6.59 5.01
CA ALA A 46 -16.27 -6.56 4.92
C ALA A 46 -16.91 -7.59 5.86
N ARG A 47 -16.40 -8.82 5.85
CA ARG A 47 -16.86 -9.89 6.77
C ARG A 47 -16.63 -9.53 8.24
N HIS A 48 -15.47 -8.98 8.58
CA HIS A 48 -15.18 -8.59 9.96
C HIS A 48 -16.06 -7.46 10.49
N GLN A 49 -16.51 -6.55 9.63
CA GLN A 49 -17.44 -5.48 10.00
C GLN A 49 -18.91 -5.91 9.92
N GLY A 50 -19.19 -7.20 9.63
CA GLY A 50 -20.55 -7.71 9.48
C GLY A 50 -21.28 -7.16 8.26
N ALA A 51 -20.57 -6.55 7.31
CA ALA A 51 -21.16 -5.96 6.12
C ALA A 51 -21.38 -7.01 5.02
N SER A 52 -22.46 -6.85 4.25
CA SER A 52 -22.67 -7.64 3.04
C SER A 52 -21.56 -7.36 2.03
N LEU A 53 -21.09 -8.40 1.33
CA LEU A 53 -20.13 -8.23 0.24
C LEU A 53 -20.68 -7.36 -0.90
N LEU A 54 -22.01 -7.29 -1.04
CA LEU A 54 -22.66 -6.42 -2.03
C LEU A 54 -22.60 -4.94 -1.64
N ALA A 55 -22.41 -4.62 -0.35
CA ALA A 55 -22.28 -3.25 0.14
C ALA A 55 -20.87 -2.69 -0.06
N VAL A 56 -19.91 -3.52 -0.46
CA VAL A 56 -18.55 -3.07 -0.76
C VAL A 56 -18.55 -2.28 -2.07
N PRO A 57 -17.98 -1.08 -2.12
CA PRO A 57 -17.88 -0.29 -3.35
C PRO A 57 -16.81 -0.86 -4.29
N TRP A 58 -17.09 -2.02 -4.90
CA TRP A 58 -16.13 -2.79 -5.71
C TRP A 58 -15.49 -2.02 -6.85
N ILE A 59 -16.20 -1.04 -7.43
CA ILE A 59 -15.65 -0.16 -8.47
C ILE A 59 -14.46 0.65 -7.92
N GLN A 60 -14.62 1.25 -6.73
CA GLN A 60 -13.59 2.09 -6.12
C GLN A 60 -12.46 1.25 -5.52
N VAL A 61 -12.80 0.10 -4.91
CA VAL A 61 -11.83 -0.90 -4.46
C VAL A 61 -10.96 -1.36 -5.63
N SER A 62 -11.58 -1.72 -6.76
CA SER A 62 -10.84 -2.15 -7.96
C SER A 62 -9.97 -1.02 -8.52
N LYS A 63 -10.42 0.24 -8.48
CA LYS A 63 -9.57 1.39 -8.85
C LYS A 63 -8.34 1.52 -7.97
N ILE A 64 -8.46 1.32 -6.65
CA ILE A 64 -7.29 1.35 -5.74
C ILE A 64 -6.34 0.20 -6.08
N ILE A 65 -6.87 -1.02 -6.23
CA ILE A 65 -6.06 -2.22 -6.47
C ILE A 65 -5.32 -2.13 -7.81
N TRP A 66 -6.07 -1.91 -8.91
CA TRP A 66 -5.49 -1.85 -10.25
C TRP A 66 -4.73 -0.56 -10.51
N GLY A 67 -5.17 0.57 -9.96
CA GLY A 67 -4.42 1.82 -10.03
C GLY A 67 -3.11 1.73 -9.27
N GLY A 68 -3.10 1.09 -8.09
CA GLY A 68 -1.89 0.82 -7.32
C GLY A 68 -0.92 -0.13 -8.04
N ALA A 69 -1.45 -1.20 -8.64
CA ALA A 69 -0.67 -2.10 -9.48
C ALA A 69 -0.06 -1.37 -10.69
N GLY A 70 -0.83 -0.51 -11.36
CA GLY A 70 -0.34 0.29 -12.49
C GLY A 70 0.76 1.28 -12.09
N VAL A 71 0.61 1.96 -10.96
CA VAL A 71 1.66 2.86 -10.42
C VAL A 71 2.94 2.10 -10.10
N ARG A 72 2.82 0.90 -9.50
CA ARG A 72 3.98 0.05 -9.19
C ARG A 72 4.67 -0.47 -10.43
N LEU A 73 3.90 -0.96 -11.41
CA LEU A 73 4.44 -1.42 -12.68
C LEU A 73 5.21 -0.29 -13.38
N PHE A 74 4.64 0.91 -13.43
CA PHE A 74 5.31 2.09 -13.99
C PHE A 74 6.57 2.47 -13.21
N ALA A 75 6.52 2.42 -11.87
CA ALA A 75 7.69 2.68 -11.01
C ALA A 75 8.79 1.62 -11.23
N ASN A 76 8.43 0.35 -11.37
CA ASN A 76 9.35 -0.75 -11.68
C ASN A 76 10.03 -0.56 -13.03
N PHE A 77 9.28 -0.16 -14.06
CA PHE A 77 9.84 0.17 -15.38
C PHE A 77 10.79 1.39 -15.34
N THR A 78 10.50 2.39 -14.51
CA THR A 78 11.30 3.64 -14.45
C THR A 78 12.48 3.57 -13.49
N LEU A 79 12.40 2.80 -12.42
CA LEU A 79 13.43 2.68 -11.36
C LEU A 79 14.22 1.37 -11.42
N GLY A 80 13.88 0.44 -12.32
CA GLY A 80 14.53 -0.87 -12.48
C GLY A 80 16.04 -0.85 -12.76
N LEU A 81 16.64 0.33 -12.93
CA LEU A 81 18.09 0.53 -13.08
C LEU A 81 18.86 0.55 -11.74
N VAL A 82 18.18 0.59 -10.57
CA VAL A 82 18.84 0.59 -9.25
C VAL A 82 18.30 -0.56 -8.36
N PRO A 83 18.98 -1.74 -8.34
CA PRO A 83 18.45 -2.97 -7.73
C PRO A 83 18.07 -2.83 -6.26
N VAL A 84 18.91 -2.17 -5.45
CA VAL A 84 18.70 -2.05 -3.99
C VAL A 84 17.64 -1.00 -3.65
N ALA A 85 17.55 0.10 -4.40
CA ALA A 85 16.52 1.12 -4.18
C ALA A 85 15.13 0.63 -4.60
N GLY A 86 15.05 -0.20 -5.65
CA GLY A 86 13.80 -0.84 -6.06
C GLY A 86 13.20 -1.74 -4.97
N LEU A 87 14.04 -2.49 -4.23
CA LEU A 87 13.62 -3.44 -3.19
C LEU A 87 12.82 -2.79 -2.07
N PHE A 88 13.36 -1.71 -1.51
CA PHE A 88 12.67 -0.99 -0.45
C PHE A 88 11.50 -0.16 -0.98
N SER A 89 11.62 0.38 -2.20
CA SER A 89 10.54 1.15 -2.83
C SER A 89 9.28 0.31 -3.04
N ASN A 90 9.42 -0.93 -3.51
CA ASN A 90 8.29 -1.82 -3.75
C ASN A 90 7.61 -2.28 -2.46
N ALA A 91 8.39 -2.64 -1.44
CA ALA A 91 7.84 -2.99 -0.14
C ALA A 91 7.07 -1.81 0.50
N ILE A 92 7.64 -0.60 0.48
CA ILE A 92 7.00 0.61 1.02
C ILE A 92 5.71 0.92 0.25
N THR A 93 5.75 0.82 -1.07
CA THR A 93 4.59 1.08 -1.93
C THR A 93 3.48 0.05 -1.67
N ALA A 94 3.84 -1.22 -1.48
CA ALA A 94 2.89 -2.28 -1.11
C ALA A 94 2.18 -1.95 0.20
N VAL A 95 2.93 -1.61 1.24
CA VAL A 95 2.39 -1.25 2.56
C VAL A 95 1.46 -0.04 2.45
N ALA A 96 1.88 1.00 1.74
CA ALA A 96 1.11 2.23 1.57
C ALA A 96 -0.23 1.99 0.86
N LEU A 97 -0.23 1.18 -0.20
CA LEU A 97 -1.45 0.81 -0.93
C LEU A 97 -2.38 -0.07 -0.09
N THR A 98 -1.83 -1.02 0.66
CA THR A 98 -2.61 -1.84 1.58
C THR A 98 -3.28 -0.99 2.65
N GLU A 99 -2.57 -0.02 3.19
CA GLU A 99 -3.11 0.90 4.19
C GLU A 99 -4.16 1.85 3.59
N LEU A 100 -3.92 2.39 2.39
CA LEU A 100 -4.89 3.22 1.66
C LEU A 100 -6.20 2.44 1.43
N LEU A 101 -6.10 1.21 0.91
CA LEU A 101 -7.26 0.36 0.65
C LEU A 101 -8.04 0.09 1.93
N ALA A 102 -7.33 -0.23 3.01
CA ALA A 102 -7.98 -0.58 4.26
C ALA A 102 -8.65 0.63 4.94
N ARG A 103 -8.02 1.81 4.91
CA ARG A 103 -8.66 3.06 5.38
C ARG A 103 -9.89 3.39 4.55
N TYR A 104 -9.78 3.28 3.23
CA TYR A 104 -10.91 3.49 2.33
C TYR A 104 -12.09 2.57 2.65
N LEU A 105 -11.82 1.28 2.86
CA LEU A 105 -12.84 0.30 3.22
C LEU A 105 -13.43 0.55 4.60
N ASP A 106 -12.61 0.90 5.59
CA ASP A 106 -13.09 1.23 6.94
C ASP A 106 -14.07 2.41 6.91
N ASP A 107 -13.76 3.45 6.13
CA ASP A 107 -14.63 4.62 5.95
C ASP A 107 -15.89 4.27 5.15
N ALA A 108 -15.75 3.56 4.04
CA ALA A 108 -16.86 3.21 3.15
C ALA A 108 -17.87 2.26 3.80
N LEU A 109 -17.39 1.32 4.63
CA LEU A 109 -18.26 0.37 5.34
C LEU A 109 -18.97 1.02 6.53
N ARG A 110 -18.38 2.05 7.15
CA ARG A 110 -19.03 2.84 8.21
C ARG A 110 -20.05 3.84 7.68
N THR A 111 -19.81 4.38 6.49
CA THR A 111 -20.67 5.40 5.86
C THR A 111 -21.10 4.97 4.46
N PRO A 112 -21.96 3.94 4.33
CA PRO A 112 -22.25 3.30 3.04
C PRO A 112 -23.04 4.15 2.05
N ALA A 113 -23.71 5.23 2.51
CA ALA A 113 -24.58 6.06 1.67
C ALA A 113 -23.81 6.93 0.65
N SER A 114 -22.50 7.16 0.83
CA SER A 114 -21.70 7.95 -0.12
C SER A 114 -20.21 7.58 -0.04
N PRO A 115 -19.80 6.45 -0.64
CA PRO A 115 -18.39 6.07 -0.68
C PRO A 115 -17.61 7.10 -1.49
N ARG A 116 -16.52 7.62 -0.89
CA ARG A 116 -15.69 8.66 -1.50
C ARG A 116 -15.14 8.18 -2.85
N ALA A 117 -15.18 9.04 -3.87
CA ALA A 117 -14.55 8.73 -5.15
C ALA A 117 -13.02 8.74 -5.00
N VAL A 118 -12.36 7.70 -5.51
CA VAL A 118 -10.90 7.61 -5.52
C VAL A 118 -10.36 7.97 -6.89
N SER A 119 -9.39 8.88 -6.93
CA SER A 119 -8.68 9.29 -8.14
C SER A 119 -7.28 8.69 -8.19
N LEU A 120 -6.71 8.57 -9.40
CA LEU A 120 -5.30 8.17 -9.57
C LEU A 120 -4.34 9.08 -8.82
N LYS A 121 -4.66 10.38 -8.69
CA LYS A 121 -3.91 11.32 -7.87
C LYS A 121 -3.84 10.88 -6.41
N THR A 122 -4.96 10.41 -5.85
CA THR A 122 -5.02 9.90 -4.46
C THR A 122 -4.10 8.70 -4.27
N ILE A 123 -4.09 7.78 -5.23
CA ILE A 123 -3.23 6.59 -5.22
C ILE A 123 -1.76 7.01 -5.33
N LYS A 124 -1.43 7.91 -6.25
CA LYS A 124 -0.09 8.45 -6.42
C LYS A 124 0.42 9.15 -5.16
N ASP A 125 -0.39 10.03 -4.57
CA ASP A 125 -0.03 10.79 -3.37
C ASP A 125 0.23 9.85 -2.17
N ALA A 126 -0.58 8.79 -2.04
CA ALA A 126 -0.41 7.78 -1.00
C ALA A 126 0.91 7.00 -1.12
N VAL A 127 1.43 6.86 -2.35
CA VAL A 127 2.71 6.17 -2.62
C VAL A 127 3.89 7.14 -2.54
N GLU A 128 3.76 8.35 -3.07
CA GLU A 128 4.85 9.34 -3.08
C GLU A 128 5.23 9.84 -1.69
N GLY A 129 4.26 10.03 -0.79
CA GLY A 129 4.51 10.52 0.58
C GLY A 129 5.51 9.64 1.34
N PRO A 130 5.25 8.32 1.48
CA PRO A 130 6.15 7.37 2.10
C PRO A 130 7.53 7.30 1.43
N LEU A 131 7.59 7.34 0.10
CA LEU A 131 8.85 7.32 -0.65
C LEU A 131 9.67 8.60 -0.42
N ARG A 132 9.04 9.77 -0.38
CA ARG A 132 9.72 11.04 -0.06
C ARG A 132 10.23 11.07 1.37
N ALA A 133 9.45 10.58 2.33
CA ALA A 133 9.86 10.51 3.73
C ALA A 133 11.11 9.62 3.92
N TRP A 134 11.23 8.55 3.12
CA TRP A 134 12.42 7.71 3.11
C TRP A 134 13.61 8.37 2.39
N ARG A 135 13.39 9.04 1.25
CA ARG A 135 14.44 9.75 0.49
C ARG A 135 14.95 11.01 1.20
N ALA A 136 14.18 11.57 2.13
CA ALA A 136 14.63 12.73 2.90
C ALA A 136 15.92 12.35 3.64
N PRO A 137 17.02 13.12 3.46
CA PRO A 137 18.25 12.83 4.18
C PRO A 137 17.94 12.91 5.67
N ARG A 138 17.98 11.76 6.35
CA ARG A 138 17.96 11.70 7.82
C ARG A 138 19.15 12.53 8.28
N ARG A 139 18.94 13.79 8.61
CA ARG A 139 19.91 14.59 9.35
C ARG A 139 19.96 13.98 10.74
N TRP A 140 20.85 13.00 10.93
CA TRP A 140 21.19 12.46 12.24
C TRP A 140 21.72 13.61 13.10
N PRO A 141 21.02 14.02 14.16
CA PRO A 141 21.51 15.08 15.05
C PRO A 141 22.79 14.65 15.82
N GLY A 142 23.12 13.35 15.81
CA GLY A 142 24.17 12.76 16.65
C GLY A 142 25.60 12.81 16.11
N ILE A 143 25.83 13.10 14.82
CA ILE A 143 27.20 12.98 14.24
C ILE A 143 28.05 14.26 14.42
N ARG A 144 27.46 15.39 14.84
CA ARG A 144 28.21 16.65 15.03
C ARG A 144 29.07 16.72 16.30
N ARG A 145 28.98 15.78 17.24
CA ARG A 145 29.75 15.84 18.50
C ARG A 145 31.10 15.13 18.49
N VAL A 146 31.41 14.33 17.47
CA VAL A 146 32.64 13.51 17.45
C VAL A 146 33.80 14.17 16.67
N LEU A 147 33.52 15.20 15.86
CA LEU A 147 34.54 15.90 15.05
C LEU A 147 34.97 17.27 15.64
N ARG A 148 34.70 17.52 16.93
CA ARG A 148 35.20 18.69 17.68
C ARG A 148 35.86 18.26 18.99
N ARG A 149 36.83 17.36 18.91
CA ARG A 149 37.84 17.18 19.95
C ARG A 149 39.21 17.14 19.30
#